data_AF-A0A5N7ZXL4-F1
#
_entry.id   AF-A0A5N7ZXL4-F1
#
_cell.length_a   1.000
_cell.length_b   1.000
_cell.length_c   1.000
_cell.angle_alpha   90.00
_cell.angle_beta   90.00
_cell.angle_gamma   90.00
#
_symmetry.space_group_name_H-M   'P 1'
#
loop_
_entity.id
_entity.type
_entity.pdbx_description
1 polymer ?
#
loop_
_entity_poly.entity_id
_entity_poly.type
_entity_poly.pdbx_seq_one_letter_code
_entity_poly.pdbx_strand_id
1 'polypeptide(L)' 'VRADGSIANVEIDQPSQHAVLNQAARRIVQLAAPFPPFPPDIARDTDVLVITRTWHFVNDTLETQAP' A
#
# COMPACT_ATOMS: atom_id res chain seq x y z
N VAL A 1 -1.74 7.34 -2.02
CA VAL A 1 -2.14 7.12 -3.43
C VAL A 1 -2.73 8.41 -3.95
N ARG A 2 -2.37 8.87 -5.15
CA ARG A 2 -2.95 10.08 -5.76
C ARG A 2 -4.31 9.78 -6.40
N ALA A 3 -5.09 10.81 -6.71
CA ALA A 3 -6.41 10.67 -7.34
C ALA A 3 -6.41 9.86 -8.66
N ASP A 4 -5.31 9.86 -9.40
CA ASP A 4 -5.12 9.08 -10.63
C ASP A 4 -4.75 7.61 -10.40
N GLY A 5 -4.68 7.17 -9.13
CA GLY A 5 -4.27 5.81 -8.77
C GLY A 5 -2.77 5.59 -8.66
N SER A 6 -1.94 6.59 -8.97
CA SER A 6 -0.49 6.49 -8.84
C SER A 6 -0.05 6.46 -7.37
N ILE A 7 1.09 5.81 -7.11
CA ILE A 7 1.70 5.82 -5.77
C ILE A 7 2.29 7.21 -5.50
N ALA A 8 1.81 7.84 -4.44
CA ALA A 8 2.36 9.11 -3.95
C ALA A 8 3.65 8.89 -3.14
N ASN A 9 3.59 7.99 -2.17
CA ASN A 9 4.70 7.58 -1.30
C ASN A 9 4.43 6.17 -0.76
N VAL A 10 5.49 5.47 -0.32
CA VAL A 10 5.41 4.21 0.42
C VAL A 10 6.33 4.28 1.63
N GLU A 11 5.73 4.21 2.82
CA GLU A 11 6.42 4.21 4.10
C GLU A 11 6.14 2.89 4.83
N ILE A 12 7.11 2.41 5.62
CA ILE A 12 6.93 1.26 6.52
C ILE A 12 7.09 1.82 7.92
N ASP A 13 5.99 1.82 8.67
CA ASP A 13 5.89 2.32 10.04
C ASP A 13 6.53 1.34 11.05
N GLN A 14 6.28 0.03 10.88
CA GLN A 14 6.88 -1.03 11.68
C GLN A 14 7.66 -2.01 10.79
N PRO A 15 8.99 -1.82 10.62
CA PRO A 15 9.78 -2.70 9.79
C PRO A 15 10.00 -4.07 10.45
N SER A 16 10.04 -5.11 9.63
CA SER A 16 10.56 -6.42 10.02
C SER A 16 12.06 -6.36 10.27
N GLN A 17 12.56 -7.23 11.15
CA GLN A 17 14.01 -7.46 11.33
C GLN A 17 14.66 -8.06 10.07
N HIS A 18 13.86 -8.66 9.18
CA HIS A 18 14.34 -9.22 7.92
C HIS A 18 14.12 -8.22 6.77
N ALA A 19 15.22 -7.66 6.25
CA ALA A 19 15.17 -6.67 5.17
C ALA A 19 14.43 -7.17 3.92
N VAL A 20 14.50 -8.46 3.61
CA VAL A 20 13.79 -9.08 2.49
C VAL A 20 12.27 -8.96 2.62
N LEU A 21 11.72 -9.04 3.83
CA LEU A 21 10.28 -8.90 4.05
C LEU A 21 9.82 -7.45 3.89
N ASN A 22 10.65 -6.48 4.30
CA ASN A 22 10.40 -5.06 4.05
C ASN A 22 10.41 -4.75 2.53
N GLN A 23 11.36 -5.33 1.79
CA GLN A 23 11.40 -5.20 0.33
C GLN A 23 10.19 -5.87 -0.33
N ALA A 24 9.78 -7.04 0.15
CA ALA A 24 8.59 -7.74 -0.34
C ALA A 24 7.32 -6.89 -0.14
N ALA A 25 7.12 -6.31 1.04
CA ALA A 25 6.00 -5.39 1.31
C ALA A 25 5.98 -4.21 0.33
N ARG A 26 7.12 -3.54 0.12
CA ARG A 26 7.24 -2.46 -0.88
C ARG A 26 6.92 -2.97 -2.28
N ARG A 27 7.41 -4.15 -2.65
CA ARG A 27 7.18 -4.74 -3.98
C ARG A 27 5.70 -5.07 -4.21
N ILE A 28 4.98 -5.57 -3.20
CA ILE A 28 3.53 -5.81 -3.27
C ILE A 28 2.79 -4.51 -3.60
N VAL A 29 3.11 -3.41 -2.92
CA VAL A 29 2.50 -2.09 -3.20
C VAL A 29 2.79 -1.65 -4.64
N GLN A 30 4.04 -1.79 -5.09
CA GLN A 30 4.42 -1.44 -6.46
C GLN A 30 3.74 -2.31 -7.52
N LEU A 31 3.51 -3.59 -7.23
CA LEU A 31 2.80 -4.52 -8.12
C LEU A 31 1.29 -4.25 -8.16
N ALA A 32 0.71 -3.73 -7.08
CA ALA A 32 -0.69 -3.35 -7.02
C ALA A 32 -0.98 -2.03 -7.74
N ALA A 33 0.05 -1.27 -8.13
CA ALA A 33 -0.11 -0.01 -8.84
C ALA A 33 -0.33 -0.20 -10.35
N PRO A 34 -1.07 0.71 -11.00
CA PRO A 34 -1.84 1.79 -10.38
C PRO A 34 -3.07 1.24 -9.64
N PHE A 35 -3.44 1.90 -8.56
CA PHE A 35 -4.71 1.65 -7.88
C PHE A 35 -5.87 2.21 -8.73
N PRO A 36 -7.12 1.80 -8.48
CA PRO A 36 -8.27 2.43 -9.11
C PRO A 36 -8.26 3.96 -8.85
N PRO A 37 -8.54 4.78 -9.88
CA PRO A 37 -8.65 6.22 -9.69
C PRO A 37 -9.80 6.56 -8.73
N PHE A 38 -9.73 7.72 -8.10
CA PHE A 38 -10.77 8.13 -7.16
C PHE A 38 -12.07 8.42 -7.91
N PRO A 39 -13.23 8.05 -7.33
CA PRO A 39 -14.52 8.53 -7.80
C PRO A 39 -14.52 10.07 -7.95
N PRO A 40 -15.21 10.65 -8.97
CA PRO A 40 -15.14 12.08 -9.27
C PRO A 40 -15.57 13.01 -8.12
N ASP A 41 -16.42 12.53 -7.22
CA ASP A 41 -16.84 13.23 -6.02
C ASP A 41 -15.74 13.31 -4.97
N ILE A 42 -14.96 12.24 -4.78
CA ILE A 42 -13.80 12.25 -3.88
C ILE A 42 -12.64 13.05 -4.50
N ALA A 43 -12.40 12.87 -5.80
CA ALA A 43 -11.31 13.53 -6.51
C ALA A 43 -11.42 15.07 -6.57
N ARG A 44 -12.61 15.64 -6.32
CA ARG A 44 -12.82 17.09 -6.26
C ARG A 44 -12.14 17.74 -5.06
N ASP A 45 -12.16 17.05 -3.92
CA ASP A 45 -11.74 17.61 -2.63
C ASP A 45 -10.54 16.88 -2.03
N THR A 46 -10.10 15.76 -2.63
CA THR A 46 -9.03 14.90 -2.10
C THR A 46 -7.97 14.58 -3.15
N ASP A 47 -6.77 15.11 -2.96
CA ASP A 47 -5.63 14.87 -3.85
C ASP A 47 -4.91 13.53 -3.56
N VAL A 48 -4.88 13.14 -2.28
CA VAL A 48 -4.13 11.98 -1.79
C VAL A 48 -4.91 11.21 -0.74
N LEU A 49 -5.03 9.90 -0.93
CA LEU A 49 -5.55 8.95 0.07
C LEU A 49 -4.40 8.17 0.70
N VAL A 50 -4.40 8.10 2.03
CA VAL A 50 -3.47 7.26 2.80
C VAL A 50 -4.14 5.91 3.07
N ILE A 51 -3.44 4.83 2.74
CA ILE A 51 -3.92 3.45 2.96
C ILE A 51 -2.92 2.78 3.89
N THR A 52 -3.36 2.42 5.08
CA THR A 52 -2.58 1.64 6.04
C THR A 52 -2.96 0.17 5.92
N ARG A 53 -1.96 -0.72 5.82
CA ARG A 53 -2.16 -2.17 5.76
C ARG A 53 -1.05 -2.87 6.52
N THR A 54 -1.42 -3.90 7.26
CA THR A 54 -0.46 -4.79 7.94
C THR A 54 -0.34 -6.08 7.15
N TRP A 55 0.90 -6.46 6.82
CA TRP A 55 1.23 -7.74 6.18
C TRP A 55 1.91 -8.65 7.20
N HIS A 56 1.35 -9.84 7.39
CA HIS A 56 1.98 -10.91 8.14
C HIS A 56 2.47 -11.98 7.16
N PHE A 57 3.79 -12.12 7.08
CA PHE A 57 4.42 -13.19 6.33
C PHE A 57 4.55 -14.40 7.24
N VAL A 58 3.85 -15.48 6.93
CA VAL A 58 3.90 -16.76 7.63
C VAL A 58 4.44 -17.79 6.63
N ASN A 59 5.04 -18.88 7.11
CA ASN A 59 5.64 -19.87 6.19
C ASN A 59 4.62 -20.31 5.14
N ASP A 60 4.99 -20.14 3.87
CA ASP A 60 4.18 -20.40 2.67
C ASP A 60 2.86 -19.62 2.52
N THR A 61 2.59 -18.63 3.39
CA THR A 61 1.36 -17.83 3.32
C THR A 61 1.59 -16.34 3.56
N LEU A 62 0.74 -15.50 2.95
CA LEU A 62 0.69 -14.07 3.20
C LEU A 62 -0.71 -13.73 3.73
N GLU A 63 -0.76 -13.23 4.96
CA GLU A 63 -1.98 -12.72 5.56
C GLU A 63 -1.98 -11.18 5.53
N THR A 64 -3.14 -10.61 5.25
CA THR A 64 -3.30 -9.15 5.14
C THR A 64 -4.45 -8.70 6.02
N GLN A 65 -4.23 -7.64 6.80
CA GLN A 65 -5.28 -7.03 7.61
C GLN A 65 -5.69 -5.68 7.00
N ALA A 66 -7.00 -5.49 6.83
CA ALA A 66 -7.59 -4.19 6.55
C ALA A 66 -7.70 -3.39 7.87
N PRO A 67 -7.57 -2.06 7.82
CA PRO A 67 -8.01 -1.22 8.92
C PRO A 67 -9.51 -1.40 9.17
#